data_AF-A0ABD3NZU2-F1
#
_entry.id   AF-A0ABD3NZU2-F1
#
_cell.length_a   1.000
_cell.length_b   1.000
_cell.length_c   1.000
_cell.angle_alpha   90.00
_cell.angle_beta   90.00
_cell.angle_gamma   90.00
#
_symmetry.space_group_name_H-M   'P 1'
#
loop_
_entity.id
_entity.type
_entity.pdbx_description
1 polymer ?
#
loop_
_entity_poly.entity_id
_entity_poly.type
_entity_poly.pdbx_seq_one_letter_code
_entity_poly.pdbx_strand_id
1 'polypeptide(L)'
;MWDDHDWLGDNQDSKDKGAAAVAKQSYTLGIPHYALGSSLLDETHSAKYQAFTIGTVRFIMTDLRSESVRSTELYSGKMYSQQQKEWFFNKLSQAAEFDYVVWVSTRPWTDSVEVGLDSWGGFVSDCDELSSHIAATIETGPRNLLVLSGDNHMVAFNDGSNTDFSGQDDFPGGFPLLHSGPTSNYGSGLYNFSTRKQTT
;
A
#
# COMPACT_ATOMS: atom_id res chain seq x y z
N MET A 1 8.23 -7.66 0.83
CA MET A 1 6.87 -7.27 1.26
C MET A 1 6.13 -8.51 1.68
N TRP A 2 5.04 -8.35 2.38
CA TRP A 2 4.09 -9.40 2.68
C TRP A 2 2.69 -8.84 2.51
N ASP A 3 1.69 -9.70 2.34
CA ASP A 3 0.31 -9.27 2.48
C ASP A 3 -0.50 -10.20 3.39
N ASP A 4 -1.82 -10.13 3.34
CA ASP A 4 -2.70 -10.87 4.25
C ASP A 4 -2.41 -12.38 4.30
N HIS A 5 -2.14 -13.01 3.17
CA HIS A 5 -1.85 -14.44 3.07
C HIS A 5 -0.51 -14.87 3.72
N ASP A 6 0.45 -13.95 3.84
CA ASP A 6 1.69 -14.15 4.60
C ASP A 6 1.54 -13.74 6.07
N TRP A 7 0.54 -12.89 6.34
CA TRP A 7 0.25 -12.32 7.66
C TRP A 7 -0.60 -13.29 8.47
N LEU A 8 -1.92 -13.35 8.22
CA LEU A 8 -2.89 -14.07 9.04
C LEU A 8 -4.07 -14.66 8.25
N GLY A 9 -4.01 -14.61 6.92
CA GLY A 9 -5.09 -15.02 6.01
C GLY A 9 -5.96 -13.84 5.56
N ASP A 10 -6.92 -14.14 4.68
CA ASP A 10 -7.69 -13.16 3.89
C ASP A 10 -8.13 -11.93 4.69
N ASN A 11 -7.74 -10.77 4.17
CA ASN A 11 -8.10 -9.45 4.65
C ASN A 11 -7.77 -9.17 6.13
N GLN A 12 -6.91 -9.97 6.77
CA GLN A 12 -6.60 -9.77 8.19
C GLN A 12 -5.78 -8.49 8.42
N ASP A 13 -5.95 -7.94 9.62
CA ASP A 13 -5.33 -6.71 10.10
C ASP A 13 -4.62 -6.97 11.46
N SER A 14 -4.29 -5.92 12.22
CA SER A 14 -3.55 -6.05 13.49
C SER A 14 -4.36 -6.56 14.69
N LYS A 15 -5.63 -6.96 14.53
CA LYS A 15 -6.51 -7.34 15.65
C LYS A 15 -6.06 -8.58 16.41
N ASP A 16 -5.59 -9.63 15.74
CA ASP A 16 -5.07 -10.84 16.41
C ASP A 16 -3.60 -10.65 16.78
N LYS A 17 -3.36 -10.16 18.00
CA LYS A 17 -2.00 -9.88 18.49
C LYS A 17 -1.13 -11.12 18.65
N GLY A 18 -1.72 -12.29 18.94
CA GLY A 18 -0.96 -13.51 19.20
C GLY A 18 -0.36 -14.05 17.90
N ALA A 19 -1.20 -14.22 16.89
CA ALA A 19 -0.76 -14.70 15.60
C ALA A 19 0.09 -13.64 14.87
N ALA A 20 -0.24 -12.35 15.00
CA ALA A 20 0.57 -11.24 14.46
C ALA A 20 2.04 -11.28 14.94
N ALA A 21 2.27 -11.60 16.21
CA ALA A 21 3.62 -11.71 16.75
C ALA A 21 4.41 -12.85 16.09
N VAL A 22 3.76 -14.00 15.88
CA VAL A 22 4.38 -15.17 15.22
C VAL A 22 4.67 -14.88 13.74
N ALA A 23 3.77 -14.20 13.02
CA ALA A 23 3.99 -13.79 11.64
C ALA A 23 5.23 -12.89 11.52
N LYS A 24 5.34 -11.86 12.37
CA LYS A 24 6.50 -10.94 12.39
C LYS A 24 7.81 -11.64 12.71
N GLN A 25 7.81 -12.57 13.66
CA GLN A 25 8.98 -13.38 13.99
C GLN A 25 9.39 -14.27 12.81
N SER A 26 8.42 -14.95 12.18
CA SER A 26 8.65 -15.84 11.04
C SER A 26 9.24 -15.07 9.85
N TYR A 27 8.73 -13.86 9.57
CA TYR A 27 9.29 -12.98 8.56
C TYR A 27 10.76 -12.66 8.86
N THR A 28 11.07 -12.21 10.08
CA THR A 28 12.44 -11.86 10.46
C THR A 28 13.40 -13.06 10.39
N LEU A 29 12.92 -14.28 10.67
CA LEU A 29 13.72 -15.51 10.59
C LEU A 29 13.95 -15.98 9.14
N GLY A 30 12.94 -15.86 8.28
CA GLY A 30 12.94 -16.54 6.98
C GLY A 30 13.21 -15.65 5.77
N ILE A 31 12.99 -14.33 5.88
CA ILE A 31 12.97 -13.43 4.73
C ILE A 31 14.14 -12.43 4.82
N PRO A 32 15.12 -12.48 3.89
CA PRO A 32 16.12 -11.43 3.77
C PRO A 32 15.46 -10.08 3.50
N HIS A 33 15.82 -9.06 4.27
CA HIS A 33 15.26 -7.71 4.16
C HIS A 33 16.33 -6.64 4.45
N TYR A 34 16.09 -5.43 3.97
CA TYR A 34 16.87 -4.25 4.34
C TYR A 34 16.48 -3.78 5.75
N ALA A 35 17.27 -2.86 6.30
CA ALA A 35 16.96 -2.20 7.57
C ALA A 35 15.52 -1.66 7.58
N LEU A 36 14.77 -2.04 8.61
CA LEU A 36 13.39 -1.63 8.78
C LEU A 36 13.31 -0.13 9.13
N GLY A 37 12.21 0.50 8.73
CA GLY A 37 11.93 1.89 9.09
C GLY A 37 11.43 2.08 10.52
N SER A 38 11.04 0.99 11.20
CA SER A 38 10.58 1.04 12.59
C SER A 38 11.71 1.43 13.54
N SER A 39 11.38 2.22 14.56
CA SER A 39 12.34 2.59 15.60
C SER A 39 12.47 1.54 16.71
N LEU A 40 11.73 0.43 16.63
CA LEU A 40 11.79 -0.63 17.61
C LEU A 40 13.13 -1.38 17.48
N LEU A 41 13.81 -1.57 18.60
CA LEU A 41 15.10 -2.27 18.64
C LEU A 41 14.96 -3.77 18.33
N ASP A 42 13.79 -4.33 18.63
CA ASP A 42 13.48 -5.72 18.34
C ASP A 42 12.74 -5.84 17.00
N GLU A 43 13.51 -6.14 15.96
CA GLU A 43 12.99 -6.36 14.61
C GLU A 43 11.94 -7.47 14.56
N THR A 44 11.98 -8.45 15.48
CA THR A 44 11.04 -9.58 15.48
C THR A 44 9.60 -9.17 15.80
N HIS A 45 9.40 -8.02 16.44
CA HIS A 45 8.08 -7.45 16.75
C HIS A 45 7.75 -6.19 15.92
N SER A 46 8.71 -5.73 15.14
CA SER A 46 8.59 -4.54 14.29
C SER A 46 7.69 -4.80 13.08
N ALA A 47 6.99 -3.76 12.62
CA ALA A 47 6.36 -3.77 11.30
C ALA A 47 7.44 -3.75 10.21
N LYS A 48 7.15 -4.37 9.06
CA LYS A 48 8.14 -4.75 8.04
C LYS A 48 8.28 -3.74 6.89
N TYR A 49 8.01 -2.46 7.17
CA TYR A 49 8.22 -1.39 6.21
C TYR A 49 9.70 -1.01 6.13
N GLN A 50 10.17 -0.74 4.93
CA GLN A 50 11.58 -0.52 4.64
C GLN A 50 11.75 0.30 3.36
N ALA A 51 12.92 0.91 3.18
CA ALA A 51 13.23 1.61 1.94
C ALA A 51 14.71 1.50 1.60
N PHE A 52 15.00 1.22 0.33
CA PHE A 52 16.35 0.99 -0.18
C PHE A 52 16.52 1.67 -1.54
N THR A 53 17.76 1.79 -2.00
CA THR A 53 18.09 2.50 -3.23
C THR A 53 18.96 1.60 -4.10
N ILE A 54 18.61 1.49 -5.39
CA ILE A 54 19.40 0.79 -6.40
C ILE A 54 19.75 1.80 -7.48
N GLY A 55 21.03 2.13 -7.63
CA GLY A 55 21.45 3.23 -8.50
C GLY A 55 20.83 4.55 -8.03
N THR A 56 20.06 5.19 -8.91
CA THR A 56 19.35 6.45 -8.62
C THR A 56 17.84 6.25 -8.34
N VAL A 57 17.39 4.99 -8.20
CA VAL A 57 15.98 4.66 -7.95
C VAL A 57 15.75 4.28 -6.49
N ARG A 58 14.81 4.98 -5.84
CA ARG A 58 14.38 4.74 -4.46
C ARG A 58 13.17 3.83 -4.42
N PHE A 59 13.26 2.73 -3.70
CA PHE A 59 12.12 1.87 -3.39
C PHE A 59 11.66 2.15 -1.97
N ILE A 60 10.37 2.42 -1.82
CA ILE A 60 9.70 2.59 -0.53
C ILE A 60 8.66 1.48 -0.42
N MET A 61 8.81 0.61 0.58
CA MET A 61 7.92 -0.51 0.81
C MET A 61 7.22 -0.30 2.14
N THR A 62 5.91 -0.10 2.08
CA THR A 62 5.06 0.04 3.27
C THR A 62 4.54 -1.31 3.74
N ASP A 63 4.30 -1.43 5.05
CA ASP A 63 3.62 -2.57 5.65
C ASP A 63 2.16 -2.18 5.91
N LEU A 64 1.23 -2.76 5.16
CA LEU A 64 -0.20 -2.39 5.22
C LEU A 64 -1.02 -3.42 6.02
N ARG A 65 -0.36 -4.28 6.80
CA ARG A 65 -1.00 -5.35 7.58
C ARG A 65 -0.69 -5.24 9.07
N SER A 66 0.59 -5.09 9.42
CA SER A 66 1.07 -5.18 10.81
C SER A 66 0.38 -4.26 11.80
N GLU A 67 0.01 -3.07 11.33
CA GLU A 67 -0.43 -1.96 12.17
C GLU A 67 -1.76 -1.37 11.69
N SER A 68 -2.34 -1.98 10.65
CA SER A 68 -3.64 -1.58 10.12
C SER A 68 -4.75 -2.01 11.07
N VAL A 69 -5.80 -1.21 11.17
CA VAL A 69 -7.05 -1.57 11.84
C VAL A 69 -8.17 -1.17 10.92
N ARG A 70 -8.94 -2.15 10.47
CA ARG A 70 -10.02 -1.96 9.51
C ARG A 70 -11.06 -0.96 10.02
N SER A 71 -11.62 -0.19 9.09
CA SER A 71 -12.74 0.70 9.37
C SER A 71 -14.01 -0.05 9.79
N THR A 72 -14.86 0.68 10.50
CA THR A 72 -16.19 0.27 10.94
C THR A 72 -17.10 1.50 10.84
N GLU A 73 -18.41 1.33 11.04
CA GLU A 73 -19.36 2.45 11.07
C GLU A 73 -19.01 3.54 12.10
N LEU A 74 -18.21 3.21 13.13
CA LEU A 74 -17.84 4.11 14.22
C LEU A 74 -16.36 4.52 14.20
N TYR A 75 -15.57 4.01 13.26
CA TYR A 75 -14.13 4.23 13.20
C TYR A 75 -13.66 4.23 11.75
N SER A 76 -12.98 5.30 11.33
CA SER A 76 -12.48 5.49 9.96
C SER A 76 -11.46 4.45 9.50
N GLY A 77 -10.98 3.60 10.40
CA GLY A 77 -9.85 2.72 10.16
C GLY A 77 -8.52 3.47 10.25
N LYS A 78 -7.44 2.69 10.19
CA LYS A 78 -6.08 3.17 9.92
C LYS A 78 -5.32 2.12 9.10
N MET A 79 -4.60 2.56 8.08
CA MET A 79 -3.79 1.72 7.21
C MET A 79 -2.44 1.38 7.84
N TYR A 80 -1.91 2.28 8.64
CA TYR A 80 -0.60 2.14 9.30
C TYR A 80 -0.59 2.84 10.66
N SER A 81 0.47 2.65 11.44
CA SER A 81 0.71 3.46 12.64
C SER A 81 1.07 4.90 12.29
N GLN A 82 0.96 5.81 13.27
CA GLN A 82 1.47 7.17 13.14
C GLN A 82 2.97 7.19 12.81
N GLN A 83 3.76 6.29 13.44
CA GLN A 83 5.19 6.20 13.18
C GLN A 83 5.48 5.85 11.72
N GLN A 84 4.81 4.84 11.17
CA GLN A 84 4.99 4.45 9.78
C GLN A 84 4.48 5.54 8.83
N LYS A 85 3.37 6.22 9.16
CA LYS A 85 2.86 7.37 8.38
C LYS A 85 3.92 8.45 8.25
N GLU A 86 4.44 8.93 9.38
CA GLU A 86 5.44 10.00 9.43
C GLU A 86 6.73 9.58 8.70
N TRP A 87 7.17 8.34 8.91
CA TRP A 87 8.30 7.78 8.17
C TRP A 87 8.06 7.79 6.66
N PHE A 88 6.90 7.33 6.22
CA PHE A 88 6.56 7.21 4.80
C PHE A 88 6.47 8.59 4.14
N PHE A 89 5.76 9.51 4.78
CA PHE A 89 5.57 10.88 4.28
C PHE A 89 6.92 11.59 4.17
N ASN A 90 7.80 11.42 5.15
CA ASN A 90 9.16 11.94 5.09
C ASN A 90 9.97 11.33 3.92
N LYS A 91 9.79 10.04 3.59
CA LYS A 91 10.44 9.45 2.41
C LYS A 91 9.91 10.03 1.10
N LEU A 92 8.60 10.28 1.01
CA LEU A 92 8.01 10.93 -0.16
C LEU A 92 8.48 12.39 -0.31
N SER A 93 8.61 13.13 0.79
CA SER A 93 9.13 14.50 0.77
C SER A 93 10.61 14.60 0.35
N GLN A 94 11.34 13.48 0.33
CA GLN A 94 12.73 13.40 -0.16
C GLN A 94 12.81 12.88 -1.60
N ALA A 95 11.68 12.71 -2.30
CA ALA A 95 11.65 12.07 -3.62
C ALA A 95 12.49 12.80 -4.69
N ALA A 96 12.65 14.12 -4.55
CA ALA A 96 13.48 14.94 -5.44
C ALA A 96 15.00 14.64 -5.34
N GLU A 97 15.44 13.89 -4.32
CA GLU A 97 16.84 13.43 -4.19
C GLU A 97 17.17 12.25 -5.11
N PHE A 98 16.17 11.67 -5.76
CA PHE A 98 16.29 10.47 -6.60
C PHE A 98 15.81 10.77 -8.01
N ASP A 99 16.28 10.00 -9.01
CA ASP A 99 15.75 10.13 -10.37
C ASP A 99 14.33 9.55 -10.45
N TYR A 100 14.07 8.49 -9.67
CA TYR A 100 12.76 7.85 -9.62
C TYR A 100 12.46 7.29 -8.23
N VAL A 101 11.19 7.34 -7.83
CA VAL A 101 10.68 6.73 -6.60
C VAL A 101 9.63 5.69 -6.95
N VAL A 102 9.80 4.49 -6.42
CA VAL A 102 8.84 3.40 -6.53
C VAL A 102 8.25 3.12 -5.16
N TRP A 103 6.97 3.44 -4.98
CA TRP A 103 6.23 3.00 -3.80
C TRP A 103 5.61 1.64 -4.09
N VAL A 104 5.87 0.67 -3.22
CA VAL A 104 5.31 -0.67 -3.28
C VAL A 104 4.19 -0.78 -2.23
N SER A 105 2.96 -0.84 -2.71
CA SER A 105 1.73 -1.02 -1.92
C SER A 105 1.23 -2.45 -2.08
N THR A 106 0.69 -3.06 -1.02
CA THR A 106 0.11 -4.41 -1.10
C THR A 106 -1.40 -4.38 -1.28
N ARG A 107 -2.05 -3.25 -1.01
CA ARG A 107 -3.51 -3.09 -1.09
C ARG A 107 -3.93 -2.30 -2.34
N PRO A 108 -5.07 -2.63 -2.97
CA PRO A 108 -5.59 -1.90 -4.13
C PRO A 108 -5.90 -0.43 -3.79
N TRP A 109 -5.53 0.50 -4.67
CA TRP A 109 -5.65 1.94 -4.44
C TRP A 109 -6.99 2.52 -4.90
N THR A 110 -7.48 2.07 -6.07
CA THR A 110 -8.56 2.75 -6.82
C THR A 110 -9.94 2.15 -6.61
N ASP A 111 -10.14 1.35 -5.57
CA ASP A 111 -11.47 0.79 -5.28
C ASP A 111 -12.41 1.87 -4.74
N SER A 112 -13.71 1.62 -4.89
CA SER A 112 -14.73 2.49 -4.32
C SER A 112 -14.63 2.56 -2.80
N VAL A 113 -15.01 3.72 -2.25
CA VAL A 113 -15.10 3.91 -0.80
C VAL A 113 -16.20 3.01 -0.21
N GLU A 114 -15.82 2.16 0.73
CA GLU A 114 -16.74 1.28 1.45
C GLU A 114 -16.19 0.96 2.85
N VAL A 115 -17.03 1.10 3.88
CA VAL A 115 -16.67 0.78 5.27
C VAL A 115 -16.34 -0.71 5.38
N GLY A 116 -15.21 -1.04 6.01
CA GLY A 116 -14.77 -2.41 6.21
C GLY A 116 -14.08 -3.05 5.01
N LEU A 117 -13.90 -2.33 3.91
CA LEU A 117 -13.17 -2.82 2.74
C LEU A 117 -11.67 -2.96 3.06
N ASP A 118 -11.01 -3.93 2.41
CA ASP A 118 -9.60 -4.21 2.67
C ASP A 118 -8.63 -3.41 1.78
N SER A 119 -9.13 -2.81 0.71
CA SER A 119 -8.37 -1.86 -0.10
C SER A 119 -8.33 -0.47 0.52
N TRP A 120 -7.62 0.46 -0.11
CA TRP A 120 -7.53 1.86 0.34
C TRP A 120 -8.91 2.56 0.46
N GLY A 121 -9.92 2.11 -0.29
CA GLY A 121 -11.30 2.59 -0.16
C GLY A 121 -11.92 2.36 1.22
N GLY A 122 -11.39 1.41 2.00
CA GLY A 122 -11.78 1.19 3.40
C GLY A 122 -11.07 2.08 4.41
N PHE A 123 -10.10 2.90 3.99
CA PHE A 123 -9.24 3.71 4.86
C PHE A 123 -9.19 5.16 4.36
N VAL A 124 -10.37 5.71 4.06
CA VAL A 124 -10.54 7.01 3.38
C VAL A 124 -9.70 8.13 4.00
N SER A 125 -9.68 8.24 5.33
CA SER A 125 -8.91 9.29 6.00
C SER A 125 -7.41 9.20 5.73
N ASP A 126 -6.83 7.99 5.70
CA ASP A 126 -5.41 7.81 5.40
C ASP A 126 -5.13 7.94 3.89
N CYS A 127 -6.09 7.55 3.04
CA CYS A 127 -6.03 7.73 1.59
C CYS A 127 -5.98 9.22 1.21
N ASP A 128 -6.93 10.00 1.74
CA ASP A 128 -7.04 11.44 1.50
C ASP A 128 -5.82 12.18 2.05
N GLU A 129 -5.34 11.81 3.24
CA GLU A 129 -4.16 12.42 3.85
C GLU A 129 -2.90 12.14 3.02
N LEU A 130 -2.70 10.89 2.57
CA LEU A 130 -1.58 10.53 1.71
C LEU A 130 -1.65 11.23 0.35
N SER A 131 -2.82 11.24 -0.29
CA SER A 131 -3.01 11.90 -1.58
C SER A 131 -2.76 13.40 -1.46
N SER A 132 -3.23 14.02 -0.37
CA SER A 132 -2.98 15.43 -0.08
C SER A 132 -1.50 15.71 0.16
N HIS A 133 -0.78 14.82 0.86
CA HIS A 133 0.67 14.96 1.07
C HIS A 133 1.44 14.87 -0.24
N ILE A 134 1.09 13.93 -1.12
CA ILE A 134 1.71 13.80 -2.45
C ILE A 134 1.46 15.08 -3.27
N ALA A 135 0.21 15.52 -3.37
CA ALA A 135 -0.17 16.74 -4.08
C ALA A 135 0.58 17.97 -3.55
N ALA A 136 0.64 18.16 -2.23
CA ALA A 136 1.31 19.28 -1.59
C ALA A 136 2.84 19.25 -1.72
N THR A 137 3.41 18.08 -1.99
CA THR A 137 4.86 17.91 -2.14
C THR A 137 5.30 17.71 -3.58
N ILE A 138 4.43 17.81 -4.59
CA ILE A 138 4.84 17.57 -5.98
C ILE A 138 5.98 18.49 -6.45
N GLU A 139 6.10 19.70 -5.91
CA GLU A 139 7.19 20.62 -6.29
C GLU A 139 8.53 20.32 -5.61
N THR A 140 8.48 19.82 -4.38
CA THR A 140 9.64 19.55 -3.52
C THR A 140 9.85 18.06 -3.25
N GLY A 141 9.07 17.20 -3.92
CA GLY A 141 8.83 15.79 -3.64
C GLY A 141 8.42 15.05 -4.93
N PRO A 142 7.44 14.13 -4.91
CA PRO A 142 7.35 13.02 -5.89
C PRO A 142 6.82 13.40 -7.29
N ARG A 143 7.60 14.15 -8.10
CA ARG A 143 7.34 14.28 -9.57
C ARG A 143 7.61 13.00 -10.34
N ASN A 144 8.28 12.06 -9.70
CA ASN A 144 8.91 10.88 -10.28
C ASN A 144 8.45 9.61 -9.55
N LEU A 145 7.19 9.59 -9.08
CA LEU A 145 6.61 8.46 -8.36
C LEU A 145 5.91 7.49 -9.31
N LEU A 146 6.20 6.21 -9.12
CA LEU A 146 5.42 5.07 -9.62
C LEU A 146 4.95 4.25 -8.43
N VAL A 147 3.71 3.79 -8.49
CA VAL A 147 3.18 2.85 -7.51
C VAL A 147 3.07 1.47 -8.14
N LEU A 148 3.62 0.47 -7.45
CA LEU A 148 3.43 -0.94 -7.74
C LEU A 148 2.45 -1.51 -6.71
N SER A 149 1.38 -2.13 -7.17
CA SER A 149 0.38 -2.77 -6.32
C SER A 149 0.15 -4.25 -6.64
N GLY A 150 -0.39 -4.99 -5.68
CA GLY A 150 -0.72 -6.42 -5.76
C GLY A 150 -2.12 -6.71 -5.22
N ASP A 151 -2.37 -7.93 -4.76
CA ASP A 151 -3.64 -8.39 -4.15
C ASP A 151 -4.83 -8.56 -5.11
N ASN A 152 -5.23 -7.55 -5.89
CA ASN A 152 -6.44 -7.59 -6.76
C ASN A 152 -6.42 -8.61 -7.92
N HIS A 153 -5.41 -9.49 -8.00
CA HIS A 153 -5.37 -10.63 -8.92
C HIS A 153 -5.55 -10.28 -10.41
N MET A 154 -5.07 -9.10 -10.80
CA MET A 154 -5.18 -8.58 -12.15
C MET A 154 -3.89 -7.87 -12.58
N VAL A 155 -3.70 -7.72 -13.89
CA VAL A 155 -2.69 -6.83 -14.45
C VAL A 155 -3.40 -5.62 -15.02
N ALA A 156 -3.07 -4.43 -14.53
CA ALA A 156 -3.61 -3.18 -15.03
C ALA A 156 -2.62 -2.04 -14.84
N PHE A 157 -2.73 -1.01 -15.69
CA PHE A 157 -1.95 0.20 -15.58
C PHE A 157 -2.89 1.41 -15.59
N ASN A 158 -2.73 2.27 -14.59
CA ASN A 158 -3.33 3.58 -14.54
C ASN A 158 -2.23 4.62 -14.80
N ASP A 159 -2.48 5.59 -15.68
CA ASP A 159 -1.52 6.63 -16.01
C ASP A 159 -1.45 7.77 -14.98
N GLY A 160 -2.28 7.70 -13.94
CA GLY A 160 -2.38 8.67 -12.85
C GLY A 160 -3.68 9.44 -12.84
N SER A 161 -4.45 9.42 -13.94
CA SER A 161 -5.72 10.15 -14.09
C SER A 161 -6.82 9.75 -13.11
N ASN A 162 -6.70 8.61 -12.41
CA ASN A 162 -7.69 8.16 -11.42
C ASN A 162 -7.06 7.79 -10.07
N THR A 163 -5.92 8.41 -9.73
CA THR A 163 -5.18 8.08 -8.50
C THR A 163 -5.09 9.25 -7.52
N ASP A 164 -5.57 10.43 -7.90
CA ASP A 164 -5.59 11.60 -7.03
C ASP A 164 -6.91 11.69 -6.25
N PHE A 165 -6.81 11.58 -4.93
CA PHE A 165 -7.88 11.75 -3.95
C PHE A 165 -7.67 13.01 -3.07
N SER A 166 -6.76 13.91 -3.44
CA SER A 166 -6.43 15.12 -2.65
C SER A 166 -7.54 16.19 -2.64
N GLY A 167 -8.53 16.06 -3.52
CA GLY A 167 -9.62 17.03 -3.67
C GLY A 167 -9.21 18.38 -4.26
N GLN A 168 -8.01 18.49 -4.84
CA GLN A 168 -7.52 19.70 -5.52
C GLN A 168 -8.00 19.77 -6.98
N ASP A 169 -8.34 20.97 -7.46
CA ASP A 169 -8.97 21.18 -8.78
C ASP A 169 -8.07 20.80 -9.98
N ASP A 170 -6.74 20.89 -9.82
CA ASP A 170 -5.76 20.65 -10.89
C ASP A 170 -5.13 19.23 -10.86
N PHE A 171 -5.65 18.32 -10.02
CA PHE A 171 -5.15 16.95 -9.76
C PHE A 171 -3.61 16.78 -9.73
N PRO A 172 -2.86 17.65 -9.02
CA PRO A 172 -1.40 17.60 -9.06
C PRO A 172 -0.80 16.38 -8.33
N GLY A 173 -1.62 15.61 -7.61
CA GLY A 173 -1.18 14.48 -6.80
C GLY A 173 -1.32 13.11 -7.47
N GLY A 174 -1.87 13.05 -8.69
CA GLY A 174 -2.00 11.79 -9.43
C GLY A 174 -0.65 11.14 -9.75
N PHE A 175 -0.57 9.82 -9.67
CA PHE A 175 0.64 9.04 -9.93
C PHE A 175 0.35 7.79 -10.78
N PRO A 176 1.25 7.41 -11.70
CA PRO A 176 1.15 6.13 -12.37
C PRO A 176 1.07 4.95 -11.38
N LEU A 177 0.15 4.03 -11.64
CA LEU A 177 -0.09 2.85 -10.81
C LEU A 177 -0.10 1.60 -11.69
N LEU A 178 0.82 0.68 -11.44
CA LEU A 178 0.84 -0.65 -12.02
C LEU A 178 0.30 -1.65 -10.99
N HIS A 179 -0.84 -2.26 -11.32
CA HIS A 179 -1.33 -3.43 -10.62
C HIS A 179 -0.69 -4.67 -11.20
N SER A 180 -0.05 -5.47 -10.34
CA SER A 180 0.62 -6.70 -10.70
C SER A 180 -0.22 -7.91 -10.28
N GLY A 181 -0.15 -8.96 -11.08
CA GLY A 181 -0.88 -10.20 -10.84
C GLY A 181 -0.27 -11.34 -11.65
N PRO A 182 -0.57 -12.59 -11.29
CA PRO A 182 -0.11 -13.75 -12.04
C PRO A 182 -0.65 -13.71 -13.48
N THR A 183 0.24 -13.85 -14.47
CA THR A 183 -0.14 -13.87 -15.89
C THR A 183 -0.58 -15.24 -16.38
N SER A 184 -0.25 -16.31 -15.63
CA SER A 184 -0.50 -17.71 -15.97
C SER A 184 -1.34 -18.47 -14.94
N ASN A 185 -1.85 -17.78 -13.92
CA ASN A 185 -2.77 -18.37 -12.96
C ASN A 185 -3.92 -17.40 -12.73
N TYR A 186 -5.13 -17.93 -12.76
CA TYR A 186 -6.34 -17.14 -12.60
C TYR A 186 -6.59 -16.93 -11.10
N GLY A 187 -6.40 -15.71 -10.60
CA GLY A 187 -6.73 -15.40 -9.21
C GLY A 187 -8.25 -15.30 -8.97
N SER A 188 -8.64 -15.01 -7.73
CA SER A 188 -10.04 -15.06 -7.27
C SER A 188 -11.02 -14.11 -7.98
N GLY A 189 -10.53 -13.10 -8.72
CA GLY A 189 -11.35 -12.08 -9.39
C GLY A 189 -12.05 -12.52 -10.70
N LEU A 190 -11.81 -13.74 -11.20
CA LEU A 190 -12.27 -14.14 -12.54
C LEU A 190 -13.79 -14.35 -12.67
N TYR A 191 -14.49 -14.54 -11.55
CA TYR A 191 -15.95 -14.66 -11.54
C TYR A 191 -16.65 -13.40 -12.08
N ASN A 192 -16.01 -12.22 -11.97
CA ASN A 192 -16.59 -10.96 -12.43
C ASN A 192 -16.35 -10.67 -13.92
N PHE A 193 -15.35 -11.29 -14.54
CA PHE A 193 -15.05 -11.09 -15.97
C PHE A 193 -15.80 -12.09 -16.88
N SER A 194 -16.34 -13.18 -16.34
CA SER A 194 -16.91 -14.30 -17.11
C SER A 194 -18.41 -14.21 -17.35
N THR A 195 -19.13 -13.28 -16.72
CA THR A 195 -20.59 -13.15 -16.85
C THR A 195 -21.01 -12.19 -17.95
N ARG A 196 -20.48 -12.37 -19.18
CA ARG A 196 -21.26 -11.97 -20.36
C ARG A 196 -22.44 -12.93 -20.45
N LYS A 197 -23.63 -12.45 -20.06
CA LYS A 197 -24.91 -13.09 -20.38
C LYS A 197 -24.89 -13.48 -21.86
N GLN A 198 -24.98 -14.79 -22.14
CA GLN A 198 -25.43 -15.24 -23.44
C GLN A 198 -26.88 -14.77 -23.57
N THR A 199 -27.08 -13.68 -24.31
CA THR A 199 -28.40 -13.34 -24.84
C THR A 199 -28.67 -14.28 -26.01
N THR A 200 -29.61 -15.20 -25.82
CA THR A 200 -30.33 -15.90 -26.89
C THR A 200 -31.22 -14.94 -27.65
#